data_AF-A0A9X0F093-F1
#
_entry.id   AF-A0A9X0F093-F1
#
_cell.length_a   1.000
_cell.length_b   1.000
_cell.length_c   1.000
_cell.angle_alpha   90.00
_cell.angle_beta   90.00
_cell.angle_gamma   90.00
#
_symmetry.space_group_name_H-M   'P 1'
#
loop_
_entity.id
_entity.type
_entity.pdbx_description
1 polymer ?
#
loop_
_entity_poly.entity_id
_entity_poly.type
_entity_poly.pdbx_seq_one_letter_code
_entity_poly.pdbx_strand_id
1 'polypeptide(L)'
;MTEQLALILNDSAKQPDIVQSAPFDTKKANVKQRRGLASFVDVMAIIPCDVWSADELPRSTKQDNHFDMFMDYVTAIWRYKRSENKSFHWDSAERICCAARESQEPQQLRIYLDSGFRPQYVTKYLK
;
A
#
# COMPACT_ATOMS: atom_id res chain seq x y z
N MET A 1 -29.43 -17.43 -39.70
CA MET A 1 -30.43 -16.50 -39.14
C MET A 1 -31.03 -17.22 -37.95
N THR A 2 -30.79 -16.87 -36.70
CA THR A 2 -30.57 -15.56 -36.09
C THR A 2 -29.87 -15.75 -34.73
N GLU A 3 -29.07 -14.74 -34.35
CA GLU A 3 -28.89 -14.21 -32.99
C GLU A 3 -28.27 -15.13 -31.91
N GLN A 4 -26.97 -14.95 -31.61
CA GLN A 4 -26.45 -14.07 -30.54
C GLN A 4 -26.88 -14.53 -29.13
N LEU A 5 -25.96 -15.15 -28.38
CA LEU A 5 -25.81 -14.89 -26.94
C LEU A 5 -24.32 -15.00 -26.58
N ALA A 6 -23.61 -13.90 -26.79
CA ALA A 6 -22.33 -13.64 -26.18
C ALA A 6 -22.54 -13.45 -24.67
N LEU A 7 -22.31 -14.51 -23.88
CA LEU A 7 -22.13 -14.41 -22.43
C LEU A 7 -20.67 -14.03 -22.13
N ILE A 8 -20.32 -12.80 -22.50
CA ILE A 8 -19.20 -12.07 -21.90
C ILE A 8 -19.84 -10.87 -21.21
N LEU A 9 -20.25 -11.02 -19.96
CA LEU A 9 -20.58 -9.88 -19.12
C LEU A 9 -20.04 -10.11 -17.71
N ASN A 10 -18.91 -9.44 -17.49
CA ASN A 10 -18.62 -8.66 -16.30
C ASN A 10 -18.44 -9.43 -14.99
N ASP A 11 -17.31 -10.11 -14.87
CA ASP A 11 -16.49 -10.00 -13.65
C ASP A 11 -15.87 -8.60 -13.61
N SER A 12 -16.72 -7.58 -13.40
CA SER A 12 -16.24 -6.27 -12.98
C SER A 12 -15.81 -6.46 -11.54
N ALA A 13 -14.53 -6.82 -11.37
CA ALA A 13 -13.82 -6.68 -10.12
C ALA A 13 -14.25 -5.34 -9.51
N LYS A 14 -14.90 -5.40 -8.35
CA LYS A 14 -15.09 -4.23 -7.50
C LYS A 14 -13.69 -3.68 -7.22
N GLN A 15 -13.23 -2.73 -8.04
CA GLN A 15 -12.15 -1.85 -7.68
C GLN A 15 -12.79 -0.77 -6.80
N PRO A 16 -12.63 -0.81 -5.47
CA PRO A 16 -13.08 0.30 -4.65
C PRO A 16 -12.27 1.55 -5.06
N ASP A 17 -12.96 2.53 -5.65
CA ASP A 17 -12.58 3.94 -5.80
C ASP A 17 -11.08 4.28 -5.99
N ILE A 18 -10.37 3.63 -6.91
CA ILE A 18 -9.07 4.14 -7.41
C ILE A 18 -9.22 5.60 -7.91
N VAL A 19 -10.43 5.95 -8.34
CA VAL A 19 -10.84 7.26 -8.89
C VAL A 19 -10.62 8.44 -7.91
N GLN A 20 -10.56 8.21 -6.59
CA GLN A 20 -10.30 9.28 -5.60
C GLN A 20 -8.91 9.20 -4.95
N SER A 21 -8.07 8.29 -5.41
CA SER A 21 -6.69 8.19 -4.92
C SER A 21 -5.76 9.12 -5.70
N ALA A 22 -4.75 9.67 -5.01
CA ALA A 22 -3.74 10.51 -5.63
C ALA A 22 -2.33 10.11 -5.15
N PRO A 23 -1.28 10.39 -5.94
CA PRO A 23 0.09 10.23 -5.48
C PRO A 23 0.35 11.02 -4.19
N PHE A 24 1.23 10.48 -3.33
CA PHE A 24 1.60 11.16 -2.10
C PHE A 24 2.19 12.55 -2.37
N ASP A 25 1.61 13.56 -1.70
CA ASP A 25 1.98 14.96 -1.78
C ASP A 25 2.28 15.48 -0.37
N THR A 26 3.57 15.75 -0.11
CA THR A 26 4.05 16.24 1.18
C THR A 26 3.46 17.60 1.55
N LYS A 27 3.03 18.43 0.57
CA LYS A 27 2.43 19.74 0.84
C LYS A 27 1.01 19.64 1.41
N LYS A 28 0.30 18.54 1.12
CA LYS A 28 -1.05 18.26 1.63
C LYS A 28 -1.03 17.44 2.93
N ALA A 29 0.14 16.91 3.28
CA ALA A 29 0.31 16.01 4.41
C ALA A 29 0.38 16.75 5.75
N ASN A 30 -0.22 16.14 6.78
CA ASN A 30 -0.05 16.59 8.17
C ASN A 30 1.29 16.05 8.71
N VAL A 31 2.36 16.82 8.50
CA VAL A 31 3.70 16.43 8.93
C VAL A 31 3.83 16.50 10.45
N LYS A 32 4.13 15.35 11.06
CA LYS A 32 4.43 15.22 12.48
C LYS A 32 5.95 15.23 12.66
N GLN A 33 6.46 16.32 13.21
CA GLN A 33 7.89 16.49 13.49
C GLN A 33 8.17 16.32 14.99
N ARG A 34 9.20 15.53 15.33
CA ARG A 34 9.69 15.38 16.70
C ARG A 34 11.18 15.68 16.70
N ARG A 35 11.66 16.43 17.72
CA ARG A 35 13.08 16.81 17.81
C ARG A 35 13.95 15.55 17.88
N GLY A 36 14.96 15.47 17.02
CA GLY A 36 15.92 14.35 16.98
C GLY A 36 15.37 13.04 16.39
N LEU A 37 14.15 13.02 15.86
CA LEU A 37 13.54 11.86 15.22
C LEU A 37 13.11 12.19 13.79
N ALA A 38 12.98 11.16 12.95
CA ALA A 38 12.46 11.30 11.60
C ALA A 38 11.05 11.92 11.61
N SER A 39 10.83 12.93 10.78
CA SER A 39 9.50 13.47 10.52
C SER A 39 8.66 12.45 9.79
N PHE A 40 7.41 12.30 10.19
CA PHE A 40 6.52 11.30 9.60
C PHE A 40 5.13 11.86 9.28
N VAL A 41 4.43 11.14 8.43
CA VAL A 41 3.04 11.40 8.03
C VAL A 41 2.27 10.10 8.13
N ASP A 42 1.07 10.16 8.68
CA ASP A 42 0.12 9.05 8.67
C ASP A 42 -0.87 9.26 7.52
N VAL A 43 -1.11 8.22 6.70
CA VAL A 43 -2.04 8.26 5.56
C VAL A 43 -2.88 7.00 5.47
N MET A 44 -3.98 7.06 4.74
CA MET A 44 -4.66 5.90 4.16
C MET A 44 -4.23 5.77 2.71
N ALA A 45 -3.77 4.61 2.28
CA ALA A 45 -3.41 4.35 0.89
C ALA A 45 -3.79 2.94 0.45
N ILE A 46 -4.12 2.79 -0.82
CA ILE A 46 -4.36 1.49 -1.46
C ILE A 46 -3.01 0.89 -1.80
N ILE A 47 -2.85 -0.41 -1.51
CA ILE A 47 -1.65 -1.16 -1.86
C ILE A 47 -1.79 -1.64 -3.31
N PRO A 48 -0.88 -1.25 -4.21
CA PRO A 48 -0.92 -1.68 -5.60
C PRO A 48 -0.87 -3.20 -5.79
N CYS A 49 -1.53 -3.73 -6.83
CA CYS A 49 -1.50 -5.16 -7.18
C CYS A 49 -0.14 -5.68 -7.64
N ASP A 50 0.78 -4.79 -8.00
CA ASP A 50 2.16 -5.08 -8.42
C ASP A 50 3.13 -5.15 -7.23
N VAL A 51 2.62 -5.16 -6.00
CA VAL A 51 3.44 -5.33 -4.80
C VAL A 51 3.55 -6.80 -4.45
N TRP A 52 4.73 -7.40 -4.63
CA TRP A 52 4.93 -8.85 -4.48
C TRP A 52 5.92 -9.19 -3.37
N SER A 53 5.54 -10.16 -2.55
CA SER A 53 6.41 -10.77 -1.55
C SER A 53 7.51 -11.62 -2.18
N ALA A 54 8.52 -12.00 -1.40
CA ALA A 54 9.64 -12.80 -1.88
C ALA A 54 9.21 -14.16 -2.46
N ASP A 55 8.15 -14.76 -1.93
CA ASP A 55 7.62 -16.05 -2.36
C ASP A 55 6.89 -15.98 -3.71
N GLU A 56 6.41 -14.79 -4.08
CA GLU A 56 5.66 -14.54 -5.32
C GLU A 56 6.58 -14.15 -6.49
N LEU A 57 7.83 -13.80 -6.20
CA LEU A 57 8.80 -13.41 -7.22
C LEU A 57 9.17 -14.61 -8.10
N PRO A 58 9.31 -14.42 -9.42
CA PRO A 58 9.92 -15.42 -10.27
C PRO A 58 11.35 -15.68 -9.79
N ARG A 59 11.79 -16.94 -9.84
CA ARG A 59 13.18 -17.30 -9.53
C ARG A 59 14.10 -16.72 -10.60
N SER A 60 14.52 -15.48 -10.39
CA SER A 60 15.38 -14.72 -11.28
C SER A 60 16.41 -13.94 -10.47
N THR A 61 17.58 -13.70 -11.07
CA THR A 61 18.65 -12.88 -10.50
C THR A 61 18.55 -11.41 -10.90
N LYS A 62 17.49 -11.03 -11.63
CA LYS A 62 17.23 -9.63 -11.98
C LYS A 62 16.75 -8.88 -10.74
N GLN A 63 17.19 -7.64 -10.61
CA GLN A 63 16.64 -6.73 -9.60
C GLN A 63 15.15 -6.53 -9.90
N ASP A 64 14.32 -6.84 -8.92
CA ASP A 64 12.87 -6.79 -9.04
C ASP A 64 12.32 -5.69 -8.12
N ASN A 65 11.71 -4.68 -8.74
CA ASN A 65 11.15 -3.54 -8.04
C ASN A 65 9.85 -3.89 -7.27
N HIS A 66 9.18 -4.99 -7.62
CA HIS A 66 7.95 -5.44 -6.96
C HIS A 66 8.21 -5.77 -5.48
N PHE A 67 9.36 -6.36 -5.17
CA PHE A 67 9.76 -6.69 -3.81
C PHE A 67 10.22 -5.49 -3.01
N ASP A 68 10.97 -4.57 -3.63
CA ASP A 68 11.34 -3.32 -2.98
C ASP A 68 10.09 -2.51 -2.59
N MET A 69 9.10 -2.45 -3.48
CA MET A 69 7.78 -1.87 -3.18
C MET A 69 7.08 -2.61 -2.03
N PHE A 70 7.11 -3.94 -2.01
CA PHE A 70 6.56 -4.73 -0.90
C PHE A 70 7.20 -4.36 0.44
N MET A 71 8.53 -4.31 0.50
CA MET A 71 9.24 -3.95 1.72
C MET A 71 8.88 -2.54 2.19
N ASP A 72 8.72 -1.59 1.27
CA ASP A 72 8.29 -0.23 1.58
C ASP A 72 6.87 -0.17 2.19
N TYR A 73 5.89 -0.85 1.58
CA TYR A 73 4.52 -0.89 2.09
C TYR A 73 4.43 -1.62 3.44
N VAL A 74 5.07 -2.80 3.57
CA VAL A 74 5.11 -3.57 4.83
C VAL A 74 5.75 -2.74 5.94
N THR A 75 6.87 -2.07 5.65
CA THR A 75 7.54 -1.17 6.61
C THR A 75 6.60 -0.07 7.07
N ALA A 76 5.86 0.56 6.15
CA ALA A 76 4.96 1.66 6.49
C ALA A 76 3.75 1.21 7.32
N ILE A 77 3.16 0.04 7.02
CA ILE A 77 2.11 -0.60 7.83
C ILE A 77 2.64 -0.90 9.23
N TRP A 78 3.80 -1.56 9.30
CA TRP A 78 4.40 -1.95 10.55
C TRP A 78 4.74 -0.74 11.43
N ARG A 79 5.30 0.33 10.86
CA ARG A 79 5.57 1.59 11.58
C ARG A 79 4.30 2.19 12.17
N TYR A 80 3.19 2.16 11.43
CA TYR A 80 1.91 2.67 11.90
C TYR A 80 1.40 1.81 13.06
N LYS A 81 1.22 0.50 12.84
CA LYS A 81 0.67 -0.44 13.83
C LYS A 81 1.53 -0.57 15.07
N ARG A 82 2.86 -0.56 14.93
CA ARG A 82 3.78 -0.65 16.08
C ARG A 82 3.73 0.59 16.97
N SER A 83 3.32 1.72 16.42
CA SER A 83 3.14 2.93 17.21
C SER A 83 1.90 2.89 18.11
N GLU A 84 0.89 2.11 17.72
CA GLU A 84 -0.31 1.83 18.51
C GLU A 84 -0.07 0.64 19.45
N ASN A 85 0.55 -0.43 18.95
CA ASN A 85 0.84 -1.66 19.68
C ASN A 85 2.32 -2.07 19.50
N LYS A 86 3.14 -1.88 20.53
CA LYS A 86 4.58 -2.18 20.49
C LYS A 86 4.90 -3.66 20.25
N SER A 87 3.97 -4.56 20.57
CA SER A 87 4.08 -6.01 20.36
C SER A 87 3.64 -6.45 18.96
N PHE A 88 3.36 -5.51 18.06
CA PHE A 88 3.00 -5.84 16.69
C PHE A 88 4.22 -6.39 15.92
N HIS A 89 4.05 -7.59 15.35
CA HIS A 89 5.09 -8.34 14.66
C HIS A 89 5.14 -8.03 13.16
N TRP A 90 6.32 -8.21 12.57
CA TRP A 90 6.57 -8.00 11.15
C TRP A 90 5.69 -8.89 10.27
N ASP A 91 5.62 -10.19 10.55
CA ASP A 91 4.81 -11.16 9.80
C ASP A 91 3.31 -10.78 9.75
N SER A 92 2.82 -10.05 10.75
CA SER A 92 1.45 -9.52 10.74
C SER A 92 1.30 -8.37 9.75
N ALA A 93 2.32 -7.54 9.58
CA ALA A 93 2.33 -6.48 8.58
C ALA A 93 2.35 -7.04 7.16
N GLU A 94 3.15 -8.09 6.91
CA GLU A 94 3.19 -8.79 5.62
C GLU A 94 1.83 -9.36 5.25
N ARG A 95 1.18 -10.07 6.18
CA ARG A 95 -0.18 -10.62 5.97
C ARG A 95 -1.20 -9.52 5.66
N ILE A 96 -1.15 -8.40 6.37
CA ILE A 96 -2.02 -7.25 6.08
C ILE A 96 -1.73 -6.69 4.69
N CYS A 97 -0.46 -6.59 4.30
CA CYS A 97 -0.05 -6.08 2.99
C CYS A 97 -0.62 -6.95 1.87
N CYS A 98 -0.43 -8.28 1.95
CA CYS A 98 -0.97 -9.21 0.94
C CYS A 98 -2.50 -9.19 0.90
N ALA A 99 -3.17 -9.24 2.06
CA ALA A 99 -4.62 -9.23 2.13
C ALA A 99 -5.22 -7.92 1.58
N ALA A 100 -4.62 -6.77 1.91
CA ALA A 100 -5.06 -5.47 1.41
C ALA A 100 -4.77 -5.27 -0.07
N ARG A 101 -3.70 -5.88 -0.59
CA ARG A 101 -3.44 -5.94 -2.03
C ARG A 101 -4.55 -6.71 -2.75
N GLU A 102 -4.98 -7.85 -2.20
CA GLU A 102 -6.05 -8.66 -2.81
C GLU A 102 -7.42 -7.98 -2.71
N SER A 103 -7.75 -7.41 -1.54
CA SER A 103 -9.04 -6.74 -1.33
C SER A 103 -9.10 -5.33 -1.93
N GLN A 104 -7.95 -4.74 -2.26
CA GLN A 104 -7.79 -3.33 -2.62
C GLN A 104 -8.34 -2.37 -1.56
N GLU A 105 -8.43 -2.80 -0.29
CA GLU A 105 -8.87 -1.95 0.80
C GLU A 105 -7.74 -1.01 1.27
N PRO A 106 -8.02 0.31 1.41
CA PRO A 106 -7.01 1.25 1.88
C PRO A 106 -6.49 0.89 3.27
N GLN A 107 -5.16 0.94 3.45
CA GLN A 107 -4.49 0.68 4.70
C GLN A 107 -3.88 1.93 5.32
N GLN A 108 -3.80 1.91 6.65
CA GLN A 108 -3.11 2.94 7.43
C GLN A 108 -1.60 2.75 7.33
N LEU A 109 -0.92 3.76 6.79
CA LEU A 109 0.52 3.77 6.59
C LEU A 109 1.15 4.91 7.36
N ARG A 110 2.32 4.66 7.95
CA ARG A 110 3.21 5.69 8.50
C ARG A 110 4.43 5.83 7.61
N ILE A 111 4.53 6.97 6.94
CA ILE A 111 5.60 7.31 6.01
C ILE A 111 6.60 8.18 6.75
N TYR A 112 7.86 7.78 6.78
CA TYR A 112 8.95 8.65 7.21
C TYR A 112 9.41 9.46 6.01
N LEU A 113 9.51 10.78 6.14
CA LEU A 113 9.74 11.67 5.00
C LEU A 113 11.13 11.50 4.37
N ASP A 114 12.09 11.01 5.16
CA ASP A 114 13.47 10.71 4.78
C ASP A 114 13.66 9.33 4.13
N SER A 115 12.66 8.44 4.16
CA SER A 115 12.83 7.06 3.68
C SER A 115 12.73 6.90 2.16
N GLY A 116 12.50 7.97 1.40
CA GLY A 116 12.31 7.90 -0.06
C GLY A 116 10.97 7.31 -0.53
N PHE A 117 10.29 6.52 0.31
CA PHE A 117 8.99 5.92 0.01
C PHE A 117 7.89 6.96 -0.28
N ARG A 118 7.16 6.74 -1.37
CA ARG A 118 6.05 7.59 -1.83
C ARG A 118 4.92 6.69 -2.35
N PRO A 119 3.87 6.41 -1.55
CA PRO A 119 2.77 5.58 -2.01
C PRO A 119 2.01 6.24 -3.16
N GLN A 120 1.58 5.41 -4.11
CA GLN A 120 0.99 5.86 -5.37
C GLN A 120 -0.50 6.24 -5.22
N TYR A 121 -1.21 5.55 -4.33
CA TYR A 121 -2.67 5.65 -4.22
C TYR A 121 -3.11 6.09 -2.83
N VAL A 122 -2.75 7.32 -2.44
CA VAL A 122 -3.19 7.92 -1.17
C VAL A 122 -4.63 8.37 -1.28
N THR A 123 -5.48 7.86 -0.39
CA THR A 123 -6.91 8.22 -0.32
C THR A 123 -7.19 9.28 0.74
N LYS A 124 -6.38 9.33 1.82
CA LYS A 124 -6.59 10.30 2.91
C LYS A 124 -5.30 10.60 3.68
N TYR A 125 -5.09 11.85 4.05
CA TYR A 125 -4.08 12.22 5.04
C TYR A 125 -4.69 12.19 6.44
N LEU A 126 -4.08 11.42 7.35
CA LEU A 126 -4.52 11.32 8.73
C LEU A 126 -3.97 12.48 9.55
N LYS A 127 -4.67 12.85 10.63
CA LYS A 127 -4.27 13.94 11.54
C LYS A 127 -3.48 13.41 12.73
#